data_AF-A0A931AES7-F1
#
_entry.id   AF-A0A931AES7-F1
#
_cell.length_a   1.000
_cell.length_b   1.000
_cell.length_c   1.000
_cell.angle_alpha   90.00
_cell.angle_beta   90.00
_cell.angle_gamma   90.00
#
_symmetry.space_group_name_H-M   'P 1'
#
loop_
_entity.id
_entity.type
_entity.pdbx_description
1 polymer ?
#
loop_
_entity_poly.entity_id
_entity_poly.type
_entity_poly.pdbx_seq_one_letter_code
_entity_poly.pdbx_strand_id
1 'polypeptide(L)'
;MADSGEPRRWVSLRTDLITALLGVWFGIGLMIDAWAHTNQSELETFFTPWHAAFYSGFAAVSGWIIFQVWRNVRTGRQGLAAVPSGYLAGLIAVPAFAAFGLVDMIWHTVLGIETSIDILFSPSHLGLIVTMLLIITTPLRSAWNAPDVGARPSLGRLFPALAGLAFAATLVSLFLSYGDAMQYGAQRVVDAFSLQNEGPGADRLATAMVISNVVLLAPVLLLARRWRLPFGAVTVMYAIMILMPGAQTAFGNLSILLTFVVAGLASDLLILWLRPSGARRGAYWAFAGLSAFVTWSLYMGVASATGGGLPTVPELWTGAPIVAGLVGLALGVLFLPNAVDVERA
;
A
#
# COMPACT_ATOMS: atom_id res chain seq x y z
N MET A 1 -32.64 -7.00 15.94
CA MET A 1 -32.64 -6.05 17.08
C MET A 1 -32.52 -4.65 16.52
N ALA A 2 -33.29 -3.70 17.04
CA ALA A 2 -33.24 -2.30 16.59
C ALA A 2 -31.91 -1.64 17.02
N ASP A 3 -31.47 -0.62 16.28
CA ASP A 3 -30.33 0.20 16.67
C ASP A 3 -30.64 0.95 17.99
N SER A 4 -29.66 1.09 18.89
CA SER A 4 -29.88 1.83 20.14
C SER A 4 -29.91 3.35 19.97
N GLY A 5 -29.61 3.87 18.76
CA GLY A 5 -29.67 5.30 18.41
C GLY A 5 -28.52 6.15 18.95
N GLU A 6 -27.59 5.56 19.71
CA GLU A 6 -26.44 6.27 20.27
C GLU A 6 -25.39 6.58 19.19
N PRO A 7 -24.64 7.70 19.33
CA PRO A 7 -23.51 7.96 18.47
C PRO A 7 -22.43 6.87 18.61
N ARG A 8 -21.83 6.52 17.48
CA ARG A 8 -20.70 5.59 17.42
C ARG A 8 -19.50 6.15 18.17
N ARG A 9 -18.89 5.30 19.00
CA ARG A 9 -17.71 5.67 19.81
C ARG A 9 -16.42 5.52 19.02
N TRP A 10 -15.43 6.34 19.38
CA TRP A 10 -14.05 6.20 18.95
C TRP A 10 -13.35 5.10 19.73
N VAL A 11 -12.30 4.54 19.15
CA VAL A 11 -11.40 3.63 19.85
C VAL A 11 -10.14 4.36 20.30
N SER A 12 -9.42 3.77 21.26
CA SER A 12 -8.12 4.28 21.68
C SER A 12 -7.06 4.03 20.61
N LEU A 13 -5.98 4.82 20.60
CA LEU A 13 -4.78 4.54 19.78
C LEU A 13 -4.27 3.11 19.95
N ARG A 14 -4.31 2.57 21.19
CA ARG A 14 -3.90 1.19 21.46
C ARG A 14 -4.74 0.18 20.68
N THR A 15 -6.04 0.41 20.57
CA THR A 15 -6.95 -0.46 19.82
C THR A 15 -6.63 -0.42 18.33
N ASP A 16 -6.41 0.78 17.78
CA ASP A 16 -6.01 0.95 16.38
C ASP A 16 -4.65 0.30 16.09
N LEU A 17 -3.67 0.43 17.02
CA LEU A 17 -2.37 -0.22 16.92
C LEU A 17 -2.50 -1.73 16.88
N ILE A 18 -3.31 -2.33 17.76
CA ILE A 18 -3.56 -3.78 17.74
C ILE A 18 -4.21 -4.18 16.42
N THR A 19 -5.21 -3.43 15.94
CA THR A 19 -5.83 -3.69 14.63
C THR A 19 -4.80 -3.62 13.49
N ALA A 20 -3.91 -2.63 13.50
CA ALA A 20 -2.85 -2.51 12.50
C ALA A 20 -1.86 -3.68 12.56
N LEU A 21 -1.39 -4.07 13.75
CA LEU A 21 -0.45 -5.19 13.93
C LEU A 21 -1.05 -6.54 13.52
N LEU A 22 -2.33 -6.78 13.83
CA LEU A 22 -3.03 -7.98 13.34
C LEU A 22 -3.25 -7.92 11.82
N GLY A 23 -3.48 -6.72 11.27
CA GLY A 23 -3.48 -6.49 9.83
C GLY A 23 -2.12 -6.76 9.18
N VAL A 24 -1.01 -6.47 9.88
CA VAL A 24 0.36 -6.81 9.44
C VAL A 24 0.55 -8.32 9.41
N TRP A 25 0.12 -9.05 10.44
CA TRP A 25 0.14 -10.52 10.41
C TRP A 25 -0.63 -11.02 9.18
N PHE A 26 -1.85 -10.54 8.98
CA PHE A 26 -2.66 -10.93 7.83
C PHE A 26 -1.98 -10.62 6.49
N GLY A 27 -1.38 -9.44 6.34
CA GLY A 27 -0.58 -9.04 5.19
C GLY A 27 0.63 -9.95 4.95
N ILE A 28 1.44 -10.20 5.99
CA ILE A 28 2.61 -11.09 5.90
C ILE A 28 2.19 -12.51 5.49
N GLY A 29 1.08 -13.02 6.04
CA GLY A 29 0.53 -14.32 5.66
C GLY A 29 0.24 -14.41 4.16
N LEU A 30 -0.39 -13.38 3.58
CA LEU A 30 -0.61 -13.30 2.14
C LEU A 30 0.69 -13.20 1.34
N MET A 31 1.67 -12.45 1.84
CA MET A 31 2.97 -12.32 1.15
C MET A 31 3.70 -13.68 1.07
N ILE A 32 3.65 -14.45 2.15
CA ILE A 32 4.20 -15.81 2.21
C ILE A 32 3.46 -16.72 1.23
N ASP A 33 2.14 -16.62 1.18
CA ASP A 33 1.29 -17.40 0.27
C ASP A 33 1.56 -17.08 -1.20
N ALA A 34 1.58 -15.80 -1.56
CA ALA A 34 1.92 -15.35 -2.91
C ALA A 34 3.36 -15.73 -3.33
N TRP A 35 4.32 -15.70 -2.39
CA TRP A 35 5.67 -16.20 -2.64
C TRP A 35 5.65 -17.69 -2.97
N ALA A 36 4.86 -18.49 -2.23
CA ALA A 36 4.76 -19.92 -2.46
C ALA A 36 4.16 -20.24 -3.83
N HIS A 37 3.09 -19.55 -4.25
CA HIS A 37 2.52 -19.66 -5.59
C HIS A 37 3.51 -19.33 -6.72
N THR A 38 4.51 -18.51 -6.45
CA THR A 38 5.52 -18.11 -7.44
C THR A 38 6.73 -19.06 -7.45
N ASN A 39 7.12 -19.60 -6.30
CA ASN A 39 8.41 -20.29 -6.11
C ASN A 39 8.31 -21.79 -5.85
N GLN A 40 7.12 -22.32 -5.55
CA GLN A 40 6.90 -23.75 -5.33
C GLN A 40 6.19 -24.35 -6.54
N SER A 41 6.76 -25.40 -7.11
CA SER A 41 6.09 -26.22 -8.12
C SER A 41 5.03 -27.10 -7.44
N GLU A 42 3.81 -27.08 -7.95
CA GLU A 42 2.69 -27.98 -7.56
C GLU A 42 2.15 -27.74 -6.14
N LEU A 43 1.44 -26.62 -5.97
CA LEU A 43 0.36 -26.62 -4.98
C LEU A 43 -0.76 -27.51 -5.57
N GLU A 44 -0.94 -28.73 -5.05
CA GLU A 44 -1.98 -29.64 -5.56
C GLU A 44 -3.34 -29.46 -4.88
N THR A 45 -3.38 -28.74 -3.75
CA THR A 45 -4.61 -28.55 -2.96
C THR A 45 -4.69 -27.16 -2.35
N PHE A 46 -5.90 -26.75 -1.96
CA PHE A 46 -6.13 -25.53 -1.20
C PHE A 46 -5.53 -25.58 0.23
N PHE A 47 -5.47 -26.76 0.85
CA PHE A 47 -5.02 -26.86 2.25
C PHE A 47 -3.50 -26.94 2.33
N THR A 48 -2.86 -25.78 2.37
CA THR A 48 -1.41 -25.64 2.46
C THR A 48 -1.00 -24.96 3.77
N PRO A 49 0.25 -25.14 4.25
CA PRO A 49 0.78 -24.36 5.37
C PRO A 49 0.75 -22.84 5.12
N TRP A 50 0.83 -22.42 3.85
CA TRP A 50 0.84 -21.01 3.45
C TRP A 50 -0.56 -20.38 3.57
N HIS A 51 -1.59 -21.07 3.08
CA HIS A 51 -2.98 -20.71 3.34
C HIS A 51 -3.27 -20.71 4.84
N ALA A 52 -2.78 -21.69 5.60
CA ALA A 52 -2.97 -21.71 7.06
C ALA A 52 -2.37 -20.46 7.72
N ALA A 53 -1.17 -20.01 7.30
CA ALA A 53 -0.57 -18.77 7.77
C ALA A 53 -1.42 -17.55 7.38
N PHE A 54 -1.87 -17.46 6.13
CA PHE A 54 -2.73 -16.37 5.65
C PHE A 54 -4.07 -16.29 6.41
N TYR A 55 -4.81 -17.39 6.49
CA TYR A 55 -6.11 -17.45 7.18
C TYR A 55 -5.99 -17.31 8.70
N SER A 56 -4.85 -17.65 9.30
CA SER A 56 -4.61 -17.36 10.74
C SER A 56 -4.58 -15.86 11.03
N GLY A 57 -3.94 -15.08 10.16
CA GLY A 57 -3.93 -13.62 10.26
C GLY A 57 -5.33 -13.02 10.05
N PHE A 58 -6.08 -13.54 9.07
CA PHE A 58 -7.49 -13.19 8.86
C PHE A 58 -8.33 -13.41 10.12
N ALA A 59 -8.24 -14.61 10.70
CA ALA A 59 -8.98 -14.98 11.90
C ALA A 59 -8.63 -14.06 13.08
N ALA A 60 -7.35 -13.75 13.26
CA ALA A 60 -6.89 -12.88 14.34
C ALA A 60 -7.44 -11.45 14.23
N VAL A 61 -7.29 -10.79 13.07
CA VAL A 61 -7.79 -9.42 12.88
C VAL A 61 -9.32 -9.35 12.92
N SER A 62 -10.00 -10.35 12.35
CA SER A 62 -11.46 -10.44 12.34
C SER A 62 -12.02 -10.64 13.74
N GLY A 63 -11.45 -11.58 14.49
CA GLY A 63 -11.80 -11.81 15.89
C GLY A 63 -11.62 -10.56 16.74
N TRP A 64 -10.55 -9.81 16.51
CA TRP A 64 -10.32 -8.54 17.21
C TRP A 64 -11.35 -7.45 16.86
N ILE A 65 -11.70 -7.28 15.58
CA ILE A 65 -12.74 -6.34 15.14
C ILE A 65 -14.09 -6.70 15.76
N ILE A 66 -14.49 -7.97 15.69
CA ILE A 66 -15.73 -8.49 16.28
C ILE A 66 -15.73 -8.28 17.80
N PHE A 67 -14.59 -8.52 18.46
CA PHE A 67 -14.43 -8.28 19.88
C PHE A 67 -14.64 -6.82 20.27
N GLN A 68 -14.20 -5.84 19.47
CA GLN A 68 -14.49 -4.42 19.75
C GLN A 68 -16.00 -4.12 19.67
N VAL A 69 -16.71 -4.69 18.69
CA VAL A 69 -18.16 -4.54 18.57
C VAL A 69 -18.85 -5.18 19.78
N TRP A 70 -18.46 -6.39 20.14
CA TRP A 70 -19.02 -7.14 21.27
C TRP A 70 -18.81 -6.42 22.61
N ARG A 71 -17.66 -5.78 22.82
CA ARG A 71 -17.43 -4.93 24.00
C ARG A 71 -18.45 -3.80 24.12
N ASN A 72 -18.80 -3.16 23.01
CA ASN A 72 -19.84 -2.12 23.00
C ASN A 72 -21.24 -2.71 23.22
N VAL A 73 -21.54 -3.89 22.67
CA VAL A 73 -22.79 -4.61 22.94
C VAL A 73 -22.94 -4.91 24.44
N ARG A 74 -21.86 -5.33 25.12
CA ARG A 74 -21.84 -5.54 26.58
C ARG A 74 -22.09 -4.26 27.40
N THR A 75 -22.00 -3.08 26.79
CA THR A 75 -22.38 -1.81 27.42
C THR A 75 -23.83 -1.39 27.13
N GLY A 76 -24.63 -2.25 26.49
CA GLY A 76 -26.04 -2.00 26.16
C GLY A 76 -26.30 -1.45 24.76
N ARG A 77 -25.25 -1.23 23.95
CA ARG A 77 -25.38 -0.69 22.59
C ARG A 77 -25.86 -1.75 21.60
N GLN A 78 -26.67 -1.36 20.63
CA GLN A 78 -27.23 -2.27 19.62
C GLN A 78 -27.13 -1.66 18.21
N GLY A 79 -27.15 -2.51 17.18
CA GLY A 79 -27.06 -2.07 15.78
C GLY A 79 -25.73 -1.40 15.42
N LEU A 80 -25.78 -0.37 14.58
CA LEU A 80 -24.62 0.42 14.15
C LEU A 80 -23.98 1.18 15.31
N ALA A 81 -24.75 1.56 16.34
CA ALA A 81 -24.22 2.22 17.54
C ALA A 81 -23.19 1.37 18.31
N ALA A 82 -23.24 0.04 18.17
CA ALA A 82 -22.26 -0.87 18.74
C ALA A 82 -20.94 -0.92 17.95
N VAL A 83 -20.93 -0.49 16.69
CA VAL A 83 -19.74 -0.56 15.83
C VAL A 83 -18.87 0.68 16.05
N PRO A 84 -17.60 0.55 16.48
CA PRO A 84 -16.73 1.71 16.66
C PRO A 84 -16.57 2.52 15.37
N SER A 85 -16.43 3.83 15.47
CA SER A 85 -16.23 4.70 14.31
C SER A 85 -15.00 4.27 13.50
N GLY A 86 -15.10 4.24 12.17
CA GLY A 86 -14.07 3.71 11.27
C GLY A 86 -14.07 2.19 11.04
N TYR A 87 -14.64 1.39 11.96
CA TYR A 87 -14.60 -0.08 11.92
C TYR A 87 -15.68 -0.74 11.06
N LEU A 88 -16.75 -0.02 10.69
CA LEU A 88 -17.91 -0.59 9.99
C LEU A 88 -17.55 -1.28 8.67
N ALA A 89 -16.75 -0.64 7.82
CA ALA A 89 -16.34 -1.25 6.55
C ALA A 89 -15.50 -2.52 6.76
N GLY A 90 -14.60 -2.50 7.76
CA GLY A 90 -13.82 -3.69 8.12
C GLY A 90 -14.71 -4.81 8.66
N LEU A 91 -15.69 -4.50 9.51
CA LEU A 91 -16.66 -5.46 10.04
C LEU A 91 -17.51 -6.10 8.94
N ILE A 92 -17.99 -5.33 7.97
CA ILE A 92 -18.74 -5.84 6.82
C ILE A 92 -17.85 -6.68 5.91
N ALA A 93 -16.58 -6.31 5.78
CA ALA A 93 -15.62 -7.05 4.96
C ALA A 93 -15.24 -8.41 5.54
N VAL A 94 -15.36 -8.64 6.86
CA VAL A 94 -15.08 -9.95 7.49
C VAL A 94 -15.91 -11.09 6.88
N PRO A 95 -17.26 -11.07 6.92
CA PRO A 95 -18.05 -12.14 6.31
C PRO A 95 -17.89 -12.20 4.79
N ALA A 96 -17.65 -11.06 4.12
CA ALA A 96 -17.40 -11.04 2.68
C ALA A 96 -16.08 -11.74 2.32
N PHE A 97 -15.00 -11.50 3.08
CA PHE A 97 -13.71 -12.19 2.90
C PHE A 97 -13.87 -13.70 3.12
N ALA A 98 -14.57 -14.11 4.18
CA ALA A 98 -14.84 -15.53 4.43
C ALA A 98 -15.62 -16.19 3.29
N ALA A 99 -16.60 -15.49 2.72
CA ALA A 99 -17.35 -15.97 1.55
C ALA A 99 -16.44 -16.10 0.32
N PHE A 100 -15.61 -15.08 0.02
CA PHE A 100 -14.66 -15.18 -1.09
C PHE A 100 -13.60 -16.25 -0.88
N GLY A 101 -13.17 -16.52 0.36
CA GLY A 101 -12.27 -17.63 0.66
C GLY A 101 -12.90 -19.01 0.42
N LEU A 102 -14.21 -19.13 0.65
CA LEU A 102 -14.95 -20.33 0.25
C LEU A 102 -15.05 -20.45 -1.28
N VAL A 103 -15.32 -19.34 -1.98
CA VAL A 103 -15.32 -19.31 -3.44
C VAL A 103 -13.95 -19.71 -3.99
N ASP A 104 -12.87 -19.20 -3.39
CA ASP A 104 -11.49 -19.50 -3.73
C ASP A 104 -11.16 -20.99 -3.59
N MET A 105 -11.53 -21.59 -2.45
CA MET A 105 -11.40 -23.03 -2.23
C MET A 105 -12.17 -23.85 -3.28
N ILE A 106 -13.41 -23.45 -3.60
CA ILE A 106 -14.22 -24.11 -4.63
C ILE A 106 -13.56 -23.95 -6.00
N TRP A 107 -13.05 -22.75 -6.31
CA TRP A 107 -12.38 -22.44 -7.55
C TRP A 107 -11.17 -23.35 -7.77
N HIS A 108 -10.29 -23.45 -6.78
CA HIS A 108 -9.14 -24.34 -6.81
C HIS A 108 -9.51 -25.82 -6.96
N THR A 109 -10.68 -26.23 -6.43
CA THR A 109 -11.16 -27.61 -6.54
C THR A 109 -11.75 -27.92 -7.92
N VAL A 110 -12.41 -26.96 -8.56
CA VAL A 110 -13.17 -27.17 -9.81
C VAL A 110 -12.36 -26.79 -11.05
N LEU A 111 -11.62 -25.69 -10.99
CA LEU A 111 -10.90 -25.09 -12.13
C LEU A 111 -9.38 -25.26 -12.02
N GLY A 112 -8.89 -25.76 -10.88
CA GLY A 112 -7.47 -25.91 -10.59
C GLY A 112 -6.84 -24.66 -10.01
N ILE A 113 -5.54 -24.73 -9.75
CA ILE A 113 -4.75 -23.62 -9.20
C ILE A 113 -4.13 -22.83 -10.35
N GLU A 114 -4.42 -21.54 -10.40
CA GLU A 114 -3.88 -20.64 -11.43
C GLU A 114 -2.35 -20.55 -11.31
N THR A 115 -1.70 -20.37 -12.45
CA THR A 115 -0.24 -20.18 -12.53
C THR A 115 0.08 -18.89 -13.27
N SER A 116 1.31 -18.40 -13.12
CA SER A 116 1.79 -17.21 -13.84
C SER A 116 0.96 -15.95 -13.53
N ILE A 117 0.67 -15.13 -14.55
CA ILE A 117 -0.06 -13.86 -14.37
C ILE A 117 -1.55 -14.07 -14.04
N ASP A 118 -2.12 -15.23 -14.37
CA ASP A 118 -3.55 -15.53 -14.19
C ASP A 118 -3.97 -15.45 -12.72
N ILE A 119 -3.07 -15.79 -11.80
CA ILE A 119 -3.26 -15.67 -10.34
C ILE A 119 -3.73 -14.26 -9.96
N LEU A 120 -3.17 -13.23 -10.61
CA LEU A 120 -3.45 -11.82 -10.29
C LEU A 120 -4.83 -11.37 -10.81
N PHE A 121 -5.46 -12.16 -11.68
CA PHE A 121 -6.75 -11.85 -12.30
C PHE A 121 -7.87 -12.81 -11.89
N SER A 122 -7.59 -13.78 -11.03
CA SER A 122 -8.60 -14.71 -10.52
C SER A 122 -9.73 -13.97 -9.79
N PRO A 123 -11.01 -14.18 -10.15
CA PRO A 123 -12.14 -13.51 -9.52
C PRO A 123 -12.22 -13.73 -7.99
N SER A 124 -11.83 -14.91 -7.50
CA SER A 124 -11.81 -15.21 -6.06
C SER A 124 -10.74 -14.41 -5.34
N HIS A 125 -9.50 -14.39 -5.87
CA HIS A 125 -8.41 -13.57 -5.34
C HIS A 125 -8.76 -12.08 -5.35
N LEU A 126 -9.41 -11.57 -6.41
CA LEU A 126 -9.83 -10.16 -6.47
C LEU A 126 -10.85 -9.84 -5.37
N GLY A 127 -11.81 -10.73 -5.12
CA GLY A 127 -12.76 -10.59 -4.02
C GLY A 127 -12.09 -10.62 -2.64
N LEU A 128 -11.14 -11.53 -2.45
CA LEU A 128 -10.31 -11.61 -1.23
C LEU A 128 -9.53 -10.31 -1.01
N ILE A 129 -8.88 -9.77 -2.03
CA ILE A 129 -8.10 -8.55 -1.90
C ILE A 129 -8.95 -7.34 -1.63
N VAL A 130 -10.07 -7.16 -2.33
CA VAL A 130 -10.97 -6.02 -2.07
C VAL A 130 -11.44 -6.02 -0.62
N THR A 131 -11.83 -7.19 -0.10
CA THR A 131 -12.30 -7.31 1.29
C THR A 131 -11.15 -7.19 2.29
N MET A 132 -9.98 -7.75 2.00
CA MET A 132 -8.77 -7.58 2.81
C MET A 132 -8.33 -6.12 2.89
N LEU A 133 -8.33 -5.38 1.78
CA LEU A 133 -8.03 -3.95 1.72
C LEU A 133 -8.94 -3.17 2.67
N LEU A 134 -10.24 -3.48 2.69
CA LEU A 134 -11.16 -2.89 3.66
C LEU A 134 -10.79 -3.25 5.10
N ILE A 135 -10.44 -4.50 5.41
CA ILE A 135 -10.07 -4.90 6.77
C ILE A 135 -8.81 -4.15 7.23
N ILE A 136 -7.72 -4.21 6.48
CA ILE A 136 -6.40 -3.67 6.90
C ILE A 136 -6.36 -2.14 6.95
N THR A 137 -7.20 -1.45 6.17
CA THR A 137 -7.32 0.02 6.20
C THR A 137 -8.28 0.53 7.28
N THR A 138 -8.78 -0.34 8.17
CA THR A 138 -9.62 0.07 9.31
C THR A 138 -9.00 1.16 10.18
N PRO A 139 -7.71 1.08 10.58
CA PRO A 139 -7.08 2.14 11.36
C PRO A 139 -7.01 3.49 10.62
N LEU A 140 -6.93 3.49 9.28
CA LEU A 140 -6.98 4.73 8.49
C LEU A 140 -8.33 5.42 8.64
N ARG A 141 -9.44 4.69 8.47
CA ARG A 141 -10.80 5.26 8.64
C ARG A 141 -11.09 5.65 10.08
N SER A 142 -10.53 4.92 11.05
CA SER A 142 -10.59 5.28 12.47
C SER A 142 -9.92 6.64 12.70
N ALA A 143 -8.65 6.77 12.29
CA ALA A 143 -7.87 8.00 12.43
C ALA A 143 -8.48 9.18 11.64
N TRP A 144 -9.03 8.94 10.45
CA TRP A 144 -9.61 9.98 9.59
C TRP A 144 -10.71 10.78 10.27
N ASN A 145 -11.49 10.08 11.09
CA ASN A 145 -12.69 10.59 11.73
C ASN A 145 -12.44 10.93 13.21
N ALA A 146 -11.33 10.49 13.80
CA ALA A 146 -11.05 10.66 15.22
C ALA A 146 -10.69 12.11 15.58
N PRO A 147 -11.34 12.71 16.61
CA PRO A 147 -11.17 14.12 16.94
C PRO A 147 -9.78 14.46 17.52
N ASP A 148 -9.11 13.48 18.12
CA ASP A 148 -7.81 13.66 18.79
C ASP A 148 -6.61 13.72 17.83
N VAL A 149 -6.79 13.32 16.57
CA VAL A 149 -5.70 13.30 15.57
C VAL A 149 -5.30 14.72 15.14
N GLY A 150 -6.29 15.63 15.04
CA GLY A 150 -6.09 17.01 14.61
C GLY A 150 -5.44 17.14 13.21
N ALA A 151 -4.93 18.33 12.88
CA ALA A 151 -4.30 18.63 11.58
C ALA A 151 -2.80 18.29 11.51
N ARG A 152 -2.13 18.11 12.65
CA ARG A 152 -0.67 17.88 12.77
C ARG A 152 -0.37 16.71 13.71
N PRO A 153 -0.78 15.48 13.35
CA PRO A 153 -0.59 14.33 14.21
C PRO A 153 0.90 14.02 14.40
N SER A 154 1.26 13.47 15.57
CA SER A 154 2.57 12.86 15.76
C SER A 154 2.69 11.55 14.97
N LEU A 155 3.91 11.14 14.66
CA LEU A 155 4.16 9.89 13.92
C LEU A 155 3.53 8.69 14.63
N GLY A 156 3.69 8.58 15.94
CA GLY A 156 3.10 7.49 16.74
C GLY A 156 1.58 7.45 16.71
N ARG A 157 0.91 8.62 16.67
CA ARG A 157 -0.57 8.67 16.59
C ARG A 157 -1.08 8.23 15.22
N LEU A 158 -0.35 8.57 14.16
CA LEU A 158 -0.73 8.26 12.77
C LEU A 158 -0.24 6.87 12.33
N PHE A 159 0.72 6.28 13.03
CA PHE A 159 1.36 5.02 12.66
C PHE A 159 0.38 3.88 12.30
N PRO A 160 -0.71 3.60 13.06
CA PRO A 160 -1.67 2.58 12.65
C PRO A 160 -2.26 2.80 11.26
N ALA A 161 -2.59 4.06 10.94
CA ALA A 161 -3.13 4.45 9.65
C ALA A 161 -2.08 4.37 8.53
N LEU A 162 -0.85 4.80 8.82
CA LEU A 162 0.28 4.68 7.90
C LEU A 162 0.57 3.21 7.56
N ALA A 163 0.66 2.35 8.57
CA ALA A 163 0.92 0.93 8.39
C ALA A 163 -0.20 0.25 7.59
N GLY A 164 -1.46 0.47 7.96
CA GLY A 164 -2.60 -0.13 7.25
C GLY A 164 -2.71 0.33 5.79
N LEU A 165 -2.45 1.62 5.51
CA LEU A 165 -2.48 2.13 4.14
C LEU A 165 -1.25 1.70 3.32
N ALA A 166 -0.06 1.64 3.93
CA ALA A 166 1.14 1.14 3.28
C ALA A 166 0.97 -0.33 2.88
N PHE A 167 0.49 -1.19 3.80
CA PHE A 167 0.16 -2.58 3.48
C PHE A 167 -0.89 -2.69 2.38
N ALA A 168 -1.94 -1.86 2.42
CA ALA A 168 -2.92 -1.84 1.34
C ALA A 168 -2.31 -1.53 -0.03
N ALA A 169 -1.40 -0.56 -0.09
CA ALA A 169 -0.68 -0.28 -1.32
C ALA A 169 0.30 -1.39 -1.72
N THR A 170 0.93 -2.08 -0.76
CA THR A 170 1.73 -3.28 -1.00
C THR A 170 0.89 -4.38 -1.66
N LEU A 171 -0.38 -4.58 -1.24
CA LEU A 171 -1.28 -5.54 -1.86
C LEU A 171 -1.67 -5.13 -3.29
N VAL A 172 -1.86 -3.85 -3.54
CA VAL A 172 -2.06 -3.35 -4.91
C VAL A 172 -0.81 -3.60 -5.76
N SER A 173 0.40 -3.39 -5.20
CA SER A 173 1.67 -3.69 -5.87
C SER A 173 1.79 -5.17 -6.22
N LEU A 174 1.34 -6.07 -5.36
CA LEU A 174 1.30 -7.51 -5.63
C LEU A 174 0.48 -7.82 -6.90
N PHE A 175 -0.72 -7.27 -7.00
CA PHE A 175 -1.63 -7.46 -8.14
C PHE A 175 -1.17 -6.75 -9.41
N LEU A 176 -0.27 -5.78 -9.26
CA LEU A 176 0.39 -5.06 -10.35
C LEU A 176 1.84 -5.50 -10.55
N SER A 177 2.24 -6.66 -10.03
CA SER A 177 3.64 -7.13 -10.05
C SER A 177 4.24 -7.24 -11.45
N TYR A 178 3.41 -7.46 -12.48
CA TYR A 178 3.82 -7.42 -13.89
C TYR A 178 4.35 -6.04 -14.35
N GLY A 179 4.02 -4.98 -13.62
CA GLY A 179 4.43 -3.60 -13.86
C GLY A 179 5.15 -2.99 -12.67
N ASP A 180 5.84 -3.78 -11.86
CA ASP A 180 6.52 -3.28 -10.67
C ASP A 180 8.04 -3.07 -10.88
N ALA A 181 8.45 -1.81 -11.01
CA ALA A 181 9.85 -1.44 -11.17
C ALA A 181 10.70 -1.76 -9.93
N MET A 182 10.08 -1.96 -8.76
CA MET A 182 10.78 -2.38 -7.54
C MET A 182 11.28 -3.82 -7.61
N GLN A 183 10.88 -4.63 -8.60
CA GLN A 183 11.35 -6.00 -8.79
C GLN A 183 12.56 -6.11 -9.72
N TYR A 184 12.94 -5.02 -10.40
CA TYR A 184 14.10 -5.02 -11.27
C TYR A 184 15.39 -5.02 -10.43
N GLY A 185 16.39 -5.77 -10.90
CA GLY A 185 17.76 -5.66 -10.41
C GLY A 185 18.50 -4.52 -11.12
N ALA A 186 19.52 -3.95 -10.46
CA ALA A 186 20.26 -2.79 -10.97
C ALA A 186 20.81 -3.00 -12.39
N GLN A 187 21.44 -4.15 -12.66
CA GLN A 187 21.93 -4.49 -14.01
C GLN A 187 20.80 -4.51 -15.04
N ARG A 188 19.65 -5.14 -14.72
CA ARG A 188 18.50 -5.21 -15.62
C ARG A 188 17.90 -3.83 -15.92
N VAL A 189 17.99 -2.88 -14.99
CA VAL A 189 17.59 -1.48 -15.22
C VAL A 189 18.51 -0.83 -16.25
N VAL A 190 19.83 -1.00 -16.09
CA VAL A 190 20.83 -0.45 -17.02
C VAL A 190 20.67 -1.07 -18.41
N ASP A 191 20.55 -2.38 -18.50
CA ASP A 191 20.39 -3.11 -19.76
C ASP A 191 19.09 -2.67 -20.47
N ALA A 192 17.97 -2.55 -19.74
CA ALA A 192 16.68 -2.14 -20.29
C ALA A 192 16.71 -0.77 -20.96
N PHE A 193 17.49 0.17 -20.43
CA PHE A 193 17.67 1.52 -21.01
C PHE A 193 18.94 1.65 -21.87
N SER A 194 19.62 0.54 -22.18
CA SER A 194 20.79 0.53 -23.06
C SER A 194 20.57 -0.24 -24.37
N LEU A 195 19.75 -1.29 -24.33
CA LEU A 195 19.59 -2.25 -25.43
C LEU A 195 18.26 -2.04 -26.19
N GLN A 196 17.99 -0.81 -26.62
CA GLN A 196 16.70 -0.42 -27.23
C GLN A 196 16.35 -1.21 -28.50
N ASN A 197 17.35 -1.73 -29.22
CA ASN A 197 17.17 -2.48 -30.46
C ASN A 197 17.04 -3.99 -30.27
N GLU A 198 17.17 -4.50 -29.04
CA GLU A 198 17.20 -5.94 -28.76
C GLU A 198 15.89 -6.49 -28.14
N GLY A 199 14.88 -5.62 -27.96
CA GLY A 199 13.54 -6.03 -27.51
C GLY A 199 12.80 -4.97 -26.69
N PRO A 200 11.62 -5.31 -26.13
CA PRO A 200 10.76 -4.41 -25.37
C PRO A 200 11.27 -4.19 -23.92
N GLY A 201 12.57 -3.94 -23.74
CA GLY A 201 13.14 -3.69 -22.41
C GLY A 201 12.78 -2.31 -21.87
N ALA A 202 12.95 -1.29 -22.71
CA ALA A 202 12.81 0.12 -22.33
C ALA A 202 11.36 0.52 -22.05
N ASP A 203 10.43 0.14 -22.92
CA ASP A 203 8.99 0.40 -22.76
C ASP A 203 8.41 -0.32 -21.53
N ARG A 204 8.82 -1.57 -21.28
CA ARG A 204 8.40 -2.31 -20.08
C ARG A 204 8.89 -1.66 -18.80
N LEU A 205 10.17 -1.29 -18.72
CA LEU A 205 10.69 -0.61 -17.53
C LEU A 205 10.06 0.77 -17.34
N ALA A 206 9.94 1.57 -18.41
CA ALA A 206 9.31 2.89 -18.32
C ALA A 206 7.85 2.80 -17.86
N THR A 207 7.10 1.81 -18.38
CA THR A 207 5.72 1.54 -17.94
C THR A 207 5.68 1.11 -16.47
N ALA A 208 6.57 0.21 -16.06
CA ALA A 208 6.67 -0.23 -14.67
C ALA A 208 7.02 0.92 -13.72
N MET A 209 7.91 1.84 -14.12
CA MET A 209 8.22 3.03 -13.35
C MET A 209 6.97 3.90 -13.13
N VAL A 210 6.14 4.10 -14.16
CA VAL A 210 4.90 4.87 -14.04
C VAL A 210 3.92 4.18 -13.09
N ILE A 211 3.71 2.87 -13.23
CA ILE A 211 2.80 2.10 -12.36
C ILE A 211 3.27 2.16 -10.90
N SER A 212 4.52 1.81 -10.62
CA SER A 212 5.09 1.89 -9.28
C SER A 212 5.04 3.31 -8.71
N ASN A 213 5.23 4.35 -9.54
CA ASN A 213 5.16 5.75 -9.09
C ASN A 213 3.77 6.10 -8.58
N VAL A 214 2.72 5.70 -9.32
CA VAL A 214 1.33 5.93 -8.91
C VAL A 214 1.01 5.17 -7.61
N VAL A 215 1.39 3.90 -7.52
CA VAL A 215 1.13 3.04 -6.35
C VAL A 215 1.82 3.58 -5.09
N LEU A 216 3.06 4.06 -5.21
CA LEU A 216 3.82 4.64 -4.11
C LEU A 216 3.28 6.02 -3.69
N LEU A 217 3.05 6.91 -4.66
CA LEU A 217 2.79 8.32 -4.37
C LEU A 217 1.34 8.62 -4.03
N ALA A 218 0.37 7.97 -4.68
CA ALA A 218 -1.06 8.21 -4.44
C ALA A 218 -1.49 8.10 -2.96
N PRO A 219 -1.12 7.06 -2.20
CA PRO A 219 -1.49 6.98 -0.78
C PRO A 219 -0.81 8.07 0.06
N VAL A 220 0.43 8.46 -0.26
CA VAL A 220 1.11 9.58 0.42
C VAL A 220 0.38 10.90 0.18
N LEU A 221 -0.01 11.17 -1.08
CA LEU A 221 -0.78 12.35 -1.46
C LEU A 221 -2.15 12.39 -0.79
N LEU A 222 -2.84 11.26 -0.71
CA LEU A 222 -4.11 11.15 0.03
C LEU A 222 -3.95 11.60 1.48
N LEU A 223 -2.91 11.14 2.16
CA LEU A 223 -2.66 11.53 3.55
C LEU A 223 -2.21 12.98 3.69
N ALA A 224 -1.32 13.46 2.83
CA ALA A 224 -0.81 14.83 2.83
C ALA A 224 -1.91 15.87 2.54
N ARG A 225 -3.00 15.45 1.88
CA ARG A 225 -4.20 16.29 1.68
C ARG A 225 -4.93 16.52 3.00
N ARG A 226 -5.00 15.49 3.85
CA ARG A 226 -5.78 15.48 5.10
C ARG A 226 -5.00 15.98 6.31
N TRP A 227 -3.71 15.69 6.37
CA TRP A 227 -2.84 15.97 7.50
C TRP A 227 -1.54 16.64 7.05
N ARG A 228 -0.95 17.44 7.93
CA ARG A 228 0.48 17.77 7.81
C ARG A 228 1.26 16.57 8.33
N LEU A 229 1.77 15.77 7.40
CA LEU A 229 2.48 14.55 7.71
C LEU A 229 3.68 14.83 8.63
N PRO A 230 3.86 14.07 9.71
CA PRO A 230 5.05 14.16 10.54
C PRO A 230 6.26 13.58 9.79
N PHE A 231 7.46 14.07 10.13
CA PHE A 231 8.70 13.52 9.59
C PHE A 231 8.80 12.01 9.88
N GLY A 232 9.20 11.24 8.87
CA GLY A 232 9.30 9.79 8.90
C GLY A 232 8.04 9.07 8.40
N ALA A 233 6.94 9.79 8.11
CA ALA A 233 5.71 9.17 7.65
C ALA A 233 5.90 8.49 6.28
N VAL A 234 6.55 9.16 5.33
CA VAL A 234 6.76 8.59 3.98
C VAL A 234 7.80 7.48 4.03
N THR A 235 8.86 7.66 4.82
CA THR A 235 9.89 6.63 5.04
C THR A 235 9.28 5.34 5.58
N VAL A 236 8.41 5.41 6.60
CA VAL A 236 7.72 4.24 7.17
C VAL A 236 6.85 3.56 6.11
N MET A 237 6.10 4.33 5.32
CA MET A 237 5.26 3.77 4.27
C MET A 237 6.09 3.04 3.22
N TYR A 238 7.13 3.68 2.69
CA TYR A 238 7.98 3.09 1.66
C TYR A 238 8.76 1.87 2.19
N ALA A 239 9.22 1.90 3.45
CA ALA A 239 9.84 0.74 4.09
C ALA A 239 8.92 -0.48 4.18
N ILE A 240 7.61 -0.27 4.37
CA ILE A 240 6.62 -1.36 4.34
C ILE A 240 6.33 -1.80 2.89
N MET A 241 6.22 -0.84 1.96
CA MET A 241 5.89 -1.11 0.56
C MET A 241 6.95 -1.92 -0.17
N ILE A 242 8.23 -1.81 0.19
CA ILE A 242 9.31 -2.60 -0.43
C ILE A 242 9.34 -4.07 0.02
N LEU A 243 8.60 -4.44 1.08
CA LEU A 243 8.70 -5.78 1.64
C LEU A 243 8.17 -6.86 0.68
N MET A 244 7.11 -6.58 -0.09
CA MET A 244 6.56 -7.55 -1.04
C MET A 244 7.40 -7.71 -2.31
N PRO A 245 7.80 -6.62 -3.01
CA PRO A 245 8.73 -6.74 -4.12
C PRO A 245 10.05 -7.41 -3.69
N GLY A 246 10.52 -7.14 -2.47
CA GLY A 246 11.65 -7.82 -1.87
C GLY A 246 11.42 -9.31 -1.65
N ALA A 247 10.29 -9.71 -1.08
CA ALA A 247 9.95 -11.12 -0.92
C ALA A 247 9.88 -11.86 -2.28
N GLN A 248 9.24 -11.27 -3.29
CA GLN A 248 9.09 -11.87 -4.63
C GLN A 248 10.42 -12.08 -5.35
N THR A 249 11.40 -11.23 -5.09
CA THR A 249 12.74 -11.30 -5.67
C THR A 249 13.77 -11.99 -4.76
N ALA A 250 13.31 -12.60 -3.66
CA ALA A 250 14.17 -13.15 -2.60
C ALA A 250 15.24 -12.15 -2.11
N PHE A 251 14.91 -10.85 -2.14
CA PHE A 251 15.78 -9.71 -1.82
C PHE A 251 17.06 -9.63 -2.66
N GLY A 252 17.08 -10.26 -3.85
CA GLY A 252 18.22 -10.22 -4.77
C GLY A 252 18.52 -8.83 -5.35
N ASN A 253 17.58 -7.89 -5.25
CA ASN A 253 17.70 -6.52 -5.74
C ASN A 253 17.72 -5.47 -4.61
N LEU A 254 18.35 -5.80 -3.48
CA LEU A 254 18.36 -4.98 -2.26
C LEU A 254 18.81 -3.52 -2.49
N SER A 255 19.77 -3.27 -3.39
CA SER A 255 20.21 -1.89 -3.72
C SER A 255 19.05 -1.03 -4.25
N ILE A 256 18.23 -1.61 -5.13
CA ILE A 256 17.04 -0.97 -5.68
C ILE A 256 15.99 -0.76 -4.59
N LEU A 257 15.71 -1.77 -3.76
CA LEU A 257 14.72 -1.66 -2.69
C LEU A 257 15.08 -0.58 -1.66
N LEU A 258 16.34 -0.53 -1.22
CA LEU A 258 16.82 0.48 -0.26
C LEU A 258 16.75 1.90 -0.82
N THR A 259 16.79 2.06 -2.14
CA THR A 259 16.59 3.37 -2.79
C THR A 259 15.25 3.98 -2.43
N PHE A 260 14.18 3.18 -2.32
CA PHE A 260 12.87 3.68 -1.94
C PHE A 260 12.83 4.11 -0.47
N VAL A 261 13.56 3.45 0.43
CA VAL A 261 13.67 3.92 1.83
C VAL A 261 14.38 5.29 1.88
N VAL A 262 15.48 5.45 1.13
CA VAL A 262 16.19 6.74 1.02
C VAL A 262 15.31 7.79 0.35
N ALA A 263 14.54 7.43 -0.67
CA ALA A 263 13.60 8.32 -1.31
C ALA A 263 12.48 8.76 -0.35
N GLY A 264 11.99 7.87 0.51
CA GLY A 264 11.04 8.21 1.56
C GLY A 264 11.60 9.23 2.54
N LEU A 265 12.88 9.10 2.92
CA LEU A 265 13.55 10.12 3.75
C LEU A 265 13.65 11.45 3.01
N ALA A 266 14.00 11.43 1.73
CA ALA A 266 14.03 12.64 0.91
C ALA A 266 12.64 13.29 0.81
N SER A 267 11.57 12.51 0.65
CA SER A 267 10.19 12.99 0.69
C SER A 267 9.82 13.59 2.04
N ASP A 268 10.25 12.99 3.15
CA ASP A 268 10.05 13.55 4.49
C ASP A 268 10.79 14.89 4.67
N LEU A 269 11.99 15.05 4.09
CA LEU A 269 12.71 16.34 4.04
C LEU A 269 11.96 17.38 3.17
N LEU A 270 11.41 16.96 2.03
CA LEU A 270 10.55 17.81 1.20
C LEU A 270 9.29 18.25 1.96
N ILE A 271 8.71 17.38 2.80
CA ILE A 271 7.58 17.73 3.67
C ILE A 271 7.98 18.82 4.67
N LEU A 272 9.17 18.71 5.29
CA LEU A 272 9.66 19.74 6.22
C LEU A 272 9.90 21.09 5.54
N TRP A 273 10.45 21.05 4.32
CA TRP A 273 10.78 22.24 3.54
C TRP A 273 9.53 22.92 2.96
N LEU A 274 8.73 22.18 2.18
CA LEU A 274 7.58 22.72 1.46
C LEU A 274 6.36 22.90 2.37
N ARG A 275 6.22 22.04 3.39
CA ARG A 275 5.05 21.93 4.28
C ARG A 275 3.75 21.82 3.46
N PRO A 276 3.62 20.78 2.63
CA PRO A 276 2.44 20.56 1.78
C PRO A 276 1.20 20.37 2.66
N SER A 277 0.07 20.92 2.22
CA SER A 277 -1.24 20.74 2.87
C SER A 277 -2.36 21.14 1.93
N GLY A 278 -3.61 20.73 2.22
CA GLY A 278 -4.79 21.12 1.45
C GLY A 278 -4.99 22.64 1.30
N ALA A 279 -4.49 23.43 2.25
CA ALA A 279 -4.52 24.89 2.21
C ALA A 279 -3.39 25.51 1.36
N ARG A 280 -2.27 24.80 1.15
CA ARG A 280 -1.08 25.27 0.41
C ARG A 280 -0.92 24.49 -0.89
N ARG A 281 -1.83 24.70 -1.84
CA ARG A 281 -1.89 23.94 -3.10
C ARG A 281 -0.57 23.90 -3.86
N GLY A 282 0.11 25.04 -3.99
CA GLY A 282 1.38 25.12 -4.74
C GLY A 282 2.46 24.26 -4.10
N ALA A 283 2.54 24.27 -2.75
CA ALA A 283 3.46 23.42 -2.01
C ALA A 283 3.09 21.92 -2.11
N TYR A 284 1.79 21.61 -2.15
CA TYR A 284 1.29 20.25 -2.34
C TYR A 284 1.62 19.71 -3.75
N TRP A 285 1.39 20.49 -4.80
CA TRP A 285 1.74 20.14 -6.18
C TRP A 285 3.26 20.04 -6.38
N ALA A 286 4.02 20.99 -5.84
CA ALA A 286 5.47 20.94 -5.86
C ALA A 286 6.00 19.70 -5.13
N PHE A 287 5.44 19.37 -3.96
CA PHE A 287 5.79 18.15 -3.25
C PHE A 287 5.51 16.90 -4.09
N ALA A 288 4.34 16.81 -4.73
CA ALA A 288 3.97 15.67 -5.55
C ALA A 288 4.94 15.44 -6.72
N GLY A 289 5.26 16.50 -7.48
CA GLY A 289 6.19 16.42 -8.60
C GLY A 289 7.64 16.18 -8.16
N LEU A 290 8.13 16.94 -7.17
CA LEU A 290 9.52 16.81 -6.69
C LEU A 290 9.76 15.48 -5.99
N SER A 291 8.79 14.98 -5.21
CA SER A 291 8.94 13.68 -4.55
C SER A 291 9.10 12.57 -5.59
N ALA A 292 8.25 12.53 -6.62
CA ALA A 292 8.39 11.55 -7.70
C ALA A 292 9.72 11.70 -8.43
N PHE A 293 10.06 12.93 -8.87
CA PHE A 293 11.32 13.20 -9.57
C PHE A 293 12.54 12.73 -8.76
N VAL A 294 12.59 13.03 -7.46
CA VAL A 294 13.69 12.62 -6.58
C VAL A 294 13.72 11.11 -6.41
N THR A 295 12.58 10.44 -6.17
CA THR A 295 12.52 8.98 -6.06
C THR A 295 13.11 8.29 -7.28
N TRP A 296 12.71 8.71 -8.48
CA TRP A 296 13.15 8.05 -9.71
C TRP A 296 14.54 8.48 -10.16
N SER A 297 14.99 9.68 -9.80
CA SER A 297 16.39 10.07 -9.97
C SER A 297 17.31 9.23 -9.10
N LEU A 298 16.93 8.98 -7.83
CA LEU A 298 17.66 8.07 -6.96
C LEU A 298 17.65 6.65 -7.50
N TYR A 299 16.50 6.15 -7.97
CA TYR A 299 16.38 4.83 -8.58
C TYR A 299 17.36 4.67 -9.75
N MET A 300 17.41 5.66 -10.66
CA MET A 300 18.35 5.60 -11.79
C MET A 300 19.81 5.75 -11.36
N GLY A 301 20.10 6.62 -10.39
CA GLY A 301 21.44 6.80 -9.87
C GLY A 301 21.99 5.54 -9.21
N VAL A 302 21.19 4.87 -8.36
CA VAL A 302 21.58 3.63 -7.69
C VAL A 302 21.67 2.47 -8.67
N ALA A 303 20.72 2.36 -9.61
CA ALA A 303 20.80 1.38 -10.69
C ALA A 303 22.10 1.53 -11.48
N SER A 304 22.46 2.76 -11.85
CA SER A 304 23.69 3.03 -12.61
C SER A 304 24.96 2.74 -11.79
N ALA A 305 24.95 3.11 -10.51
CA ALA A 305 26.09 2.91 -9.61
C ALA A 305 26.35 1.43 -9.26
N THR A 306 25.30 0.60 -9.26
CA THR A 306 25.39 -0.81 -8.84
C THR A 306 25.13 -1.82 -9.96
N GLY A 307 24.75 -1.35 -11.15
CA GLY A 307 24.35 -2.15 -12.31
C GLY A 307 25.26 -1.98 -13.53
N GLY A 308 26.54 -1.66 -13.32
CA GLY A 308 27.55 -1.69 -14.38
C GLY A 308 27.78 -0.39 -15.16
N GLY A 309 27.13 0.72 -14.78
CA GLY A 309 27.37 2.05 -15.36
C GLY A 309 26.10 2.78 -15.75
N LEU A 310 26.27 3.94 -16.40
CA LEU A 310 25.13 4.70 -16.93
C LEU A 310 24.49 3.96 -18.12
N PRO A 311 23.15 3.98 -18.23
CA PRO A 311 22.49 3.47 -19.42
C PRO A 311 22.96 4.22 -20.68
N THR A 312 23.11 3.51 -21.80
CA THR A 312 23.72 4.07 -23.01
C THR A 312 22.80 5.04 -23.76
N VAL A 313 21.48 5.03 -23.51
CA VAL A 313 20.50 5.92 -24.12
C VAL A 313 20.19 7.10 -23.19
N PRO A 314 20.75 8.31 -23.41
CA PRO A 314 20.63 9.43 -22.49
C PRO A 314 19.20 9.89 -22.25
N GLU A 315 18.36 9.88 -23.28
CA GLU A 315 16.98 10.33 -23.24
C GLU A 315 16.15 9.50 -22.24
N LEU A 316 16.43 8.21 -22.10
CA LEU A 316 15.69 7.32 -21.22
C LEU A 316 16.04 7.55 -19.75
N TRP A 317 17.32 7.55 -19.39
CA TRP A 317 17.70 7.65 -17.97
C TRP A 317 17.64 9.08 -17.43
N THR A 318 17.76 10.11 -18.28
CA THR A 318 17.55 11.51 -17.87
C THR A 318 16.08 11.92 -17.96
N GLY A 319 15.33 11.41 -18.95
CA GLY A 319 13.94 11.75 -19.17
C GLY A 319 12.95 11.01 -18.26
N ALA A 320 13.21 9.74 -17.93
CA ALA A 320 12.28 8.95 -17.12
C ALA A 320 11.99 9.53 -15.73
N PRO A 321 12.99 10.05 -14.97
CA PRO A 321 12.71 10.76 -13.72
C PRO A 321 11.86 12.03 -13.92
N ILE A 322 12.06 12.77 -15.02
CA ILE A 322 11.28 13.97 -15.35
C ILE A 322 9.83 13.57 -15.64
N VAL A 323 9.61 12.54 -16.45
CA VAL A 323 8.27 12.00 -16.75
C VAL A 323 7.57 11.55 -15.46
N ALA A 324 8.27 10.85 -14.57
CA ALA A 324 7.70 10.46 -13.28
C ALA A 324 7.34 11.67 -12.41
N GLY A 325 8.16 12.73 -12.44
CA GLY A 325 7.86 14.03 -11.82
C GLY A 325 6.59 14.69 -12.39
N LEU A 326 6.41 14.66 -13.72
CA LEU A 326 5.20 15.17 -14.38
C LEU A 326 3.96 14.34 -14.02
N VAL A 327 4.07 13.02 -13.93
CA VAL A 327 3.00 12.15 -13.43
C VAL A 327 2.67 12.49 -11.97
N GLY A 328 3.68 12.68 -11.13
CA GLY A 328 3.49 13.10 -9.74
C GLY A 328 2.78 14.46 -9.63
N LEU A 329 3.17 15.43 -10.46
CA LEU A 329 2.51 16.73 -10.54
C LEU A 329 1.04 16.58 -10.97
N ALA A 330 0.76 15.78 -11.99
CA ALA A 330 -0.60 15.52 -12.46
C ALA A 330 -1.47 14.89 -11.35
N LEU A 331 -0.94 13.89 -10.63
CA LEU A 331 -1.60 13.32 -9.44
C LEU A 331 -1.84 14.39 -8.37
N GLY A 332 -0.87 15.25 -8.11
CA GLY A 332 -1.01 16.36 -7.16
C GLY A 332 -2.18 17.29 -7.51
N VAL A 333 -2.34 17.62 -8.80
CA VAL A 333 -3.46 18.44 -9.29
C VAL A 333 -4.80 17.68 -9.17
N LEU A 334 -4.84 16.39 -9.51
CA LEU A 334 -6.06 15.57 -9.41
C LEU A 334 -6.53 15.37 -7.97
N PHE A 335 -5.61 15.16 -7.03
CA PHE A 335 -5.94 14.98 -5.62
C PHE A 335 -6.33 16.28 -4.93
N LEU A 336 -5.83 17.42 -5.41
CA LEU A 336 -6.12 18.75 -4.86
C LEU A 336 -6.36 19.78 -5.98
N PRO A 337 -7.49 19.70 -6.70
CA PRO A 337 -7.80 20.63 -7.80
C PRO A 337 -8.20 22.01 -7.26
N ASN A 338 -8.89 22.03 -6.12
CA ASN A 338 -9.33 23.24 -5.42
C ASN A 338 -8.68 23.33 -4.04
N ALA A 339 -8.54 24.56 -3.52
CA ALA A 339 -8.07 24.76 -2.16
C ALA A 339 -9.14 24.21 -1.20
N VAL A 340 -8.69 23.55 -0.13
CA VAL A 340 -9.59 23.16 0.97
C VAL A 340 -9.64 24.32 1.94
N ASP A 341 -10.83 24.90 2.13
CA ASP A 341 -11.04 25.99 3.09
C ASP A 341 -10.77 25.51 4.52
N VAL A 342 -9.92 26.26 5.22
CA VAL A 342 -9.44 25.93 6.58
C VAL A 342 -10.56 25.99 7.62
N GLU A 343 -11.69 26.64 7.32
CA GLU A 343 -12.82 26.81 8.25
C GLU A 343 -13.78 25.60 8.32
N ARG A 344 -13.58 24.55 7.49
CA ARG A 344 -14.46 23.36 7.47
C ARG A 344 -13.72 22.03 7.68
N ALA A 345 -12.48 22.03 8.18
CA ALA A 345 -11.66 20.84 8.38
C ALA A 345 -11.33 20.55 9.86
#